data_AF-A0AAD0UBH6-F1
#
_entry.id   AF-A0AAD0UBH6-F1
#
_cell.length_a   1.000
_cell.length_b   1.000
_cell.length_c   1.000
_cell.angle_alpha   90.00
_cell.angle_beta   90.00
_cell.angle_gamma   90.00
#
_symmetry.space_group_name_H-M   'P 1'
#
loop_
_entity.id
_entity.type
_entity.pdbx_description
1 polymer ?
#
loop_
_entity_poly.entity_id
_entity_poly.type
_entity_poly.pdbx_seq_one_letter_code
_entity_poly.pdbx_strand_id
1 'polypeptide(L)'
;MKRISTATKVADKFGPNKPGFTNGNAVAGLAATDLEADWFDHVQEEISRVIEAGGGAVDGSSYTQLLTAIQSLIGSLSIRQYSITALPAADVGPIIVKEVCEVWRWSTSAYFTGYRSPLCGRPMDGHTTAPLASEISAVGGTLSKTAYAGLWGYAQENGLVLTQANWTTNIGGHYFVDVDAATFRVPDLRNVFRRYSGTDADSLAARVLGSYKTDTFKLHGHGTGYNVISLNGLYGPNSGGTFASSATPGTSTFGAGSAETAPKHTVFNPVIHI
;
A
#
# COMPACT_ATOMS: atom_id res chain seq x y z
N MET A 1 -21.27 -38.72 16.41
CA MET A 1 -22.53 -39.41 16.82
C MET A 1 -22.44 -40.91 16.52
N LYS A 2 -22.90 -41.79 17.44
CA LYS A 2 -23.01 -43.24 17.19
C LYS A 2 -24.30 -43.63 16.46
N ARG A 3 -24.30 -44.76 15.76
CA ARG A 3 -25.53 -45.39 15.25
C ARG A 3 -26.19 -46.22 16.35
N ILE A 4 -27.51 -46.43 16.24
CA ILE A 4 -28.27 -47.26 17.18
C ILE A 4 -27.77 -48.72 17.13
N SER A 5 -27.45 -49.29 18.29
CA SER A 5 -26.84 -50.62 18.41
C SER A 5 -27.71 -51.70 19.06
N THR A 6 -28.93 -51.36 19.47
CA THR A 6 -29.88 -52.28 20.12
C THR A 6 -30.24 -53.49 19.25
N ALA A 7 -30.74 -54.57 19.88
CA ALA A 7 -31.06 -55.82 19.18
C ALA A 7 -32.17 -55.65 18.13
N THR A 8 -33.10 -54.73 18.37
CA THR A 8 -34.26 -54.38 17.53
C THR A 8 -33.96 -53.29 16.47
N LYS A 9 -32.68 -52.92 16.30
CA LYS A 9 -32.26 -52.06 15.19
C LYS A 9 -32.51 -52.75 13.85
N VAL A 10 -32.76 -51.96 12.81
CA VAL A 10 -32.75 -52.49 11.44
C VAL A 10 -31.30 -52.55 10.98
N ALA A 11 -30.77 -53.76 10.80
CA ALA A 11 -29.46 -53.97 10.19
C ALA A 11 -29.44 -53.38 8.77
N ASP A 12 -28.31 -52.78 8.40
CA ASP A 12 -28.02 -52.28 7.05
C ASP A 12 -29.05 -51.31 6.42
N LYS A 13 -29.89 -50.66 7.23
CA LYS A 13 -30.93 -49.72 6.75
C LYS A 13 -30.40 -48.64 5.80
N PHE A 14 -29.15 -48.21 5.99
CA PHE A 14 -28.49 -47.19 5.17
C PHE A 14 -27.26 -47.74 4.42
N GLY A 15 -27.22 -49.04 4.16
CA GLY A 15 -26.11 -49.76 3.51
C GLY A 15 -25.33 -50.68 4.47
N PRO A 16 -24.35 -51.45 3.96
CA PRO A 16 -23.63 -52.44 4.76
C PRO A 16 -23.00 -51.85 6.04
N ASN A 17 -23.24 -52.50 7.17
CA ASN A 17 -22.84 -52.11 8.53
C ASN A 17 -23.38 -50.75 8.98
N LYS A 18 -24.52 -50.29 8.45
CA LYS A 18 -25.14 -49.00 8.79
C LYS A 18 -26.56 -49.18 9.33
N PRO A 19 -26.71 -49.61 10.60
CA PRO A 19 -28.03 -49.80 11.19
C PRO A 19 -28.79 -48.49 11.38
N GLY A 20 -30.11 -48.60 11.56
CA GLY A 20 -31.00 -47.47 11.80
C GLY A 20 -32.30 -47.84 12.52
N PHE A 21 -33.06 -46.80 12.90
CA PHE A 21 -34.32 -46.92 13.65
C PHE A 21 -35.47 -47.43 12.79
N THR A 22 -36.44 -48.11 13.40
CA THR A 22 -37.76 -48.41 12.82
C THR A 22 -38.86 -48.15 13.86
N ASN A 23 -40.04 -47.73 13.38
CA ASN A 23 -41.25 -47.60 14.21
C ASN A 23 -41.86 -48.97 14.57
N GLY A 24 -41.31 -50.06 14.02
CA GLY A 24 -41.90 -51.37 14.08
C GLY A 24 -43.14 -51.49 13.19
N ASN A 25 -43.74 -52.67 13.19
CA ASN A 25 -45.02 -52.97 12.57
C ASN A 25 -45.67 -54.12 13.35
N ALA A 26 -46.63 -53.79 14.21
CA ALA A 26 -47.30 -54.77 15.06
C ALA A 26 -48.03 -55.87 14.26
N VAL A 27 -48.58 -55.53 13.09
CA VAL A 27 -49.28 -56.48 12.21
C VAL A 27 -48.30 -57.49 11.58
N ALA A 28 -47.08 -57.04 11.30
CA ALA A 28 -46.01 -57.88 10.72
C ALA A 28 -45.09 -58.52 11.78
N GLY A 29 -45.39 -58.37 13.07
CA GLY A 29 -44.54 -58.87 14.16
C GLY A 29 -43.17 -58.21 14.25
N LEU A 30 -42.98 -57.03 13.65
CA LEU A 30 -41.72 -56.29 13.71
C LEU A 30 -41.72 -55.36 14.93
N ALA A 31 -40.82 -55.58 15.87
CA ALA A 31 -40.64 -54.68 17.01
C ALA A 31 -40.16 -53.29 16.54
N ALA A 32 -40.55 -52.25 17.28
CA ALA A 32 -39.93 -50.94 17.16
C ALA A 32 -38.49 -51.01 17.67
N THR A 33 -37.63 -50.10 17.21
CA THR A 33 -36.25 -50.03 17.70
C THR A 33 -36.23 -49.55 19.15
N ASP A 34 -35.65 -50.35 20.03
CA ASP A 34 -35.39 -50.00 21.42
C ASP A 34 -34.39 -48.85 21.47
N LEU A 35 -34.65 -47.95 22.41
CA LEU A 35 -33.85 -46.77 22.68
C LEU A 35 -32.77 -47.10 23.72
N GLU A 36 -31.53 -46.68 23.48
CA GLU A 36 -30.38 -46.88 24.39
C GLU A 36 -29.79 -45.53 24.81
N ALA A 37 -29.45 -45.38 26.09
CA ALA A 37 -28.92 -44.13 26.66
C ALA A 37 -27.68 -43.63 25.91
N ASP A 38 -26.74 -44.53 25.63
CA ASP A 38 -25.52 -44.23 24.88
C ASP A 38 -25.76 -43.48 23.56
N TRP A 39 -26.87 -43.76 22.86
CA TRP A 39 -27.18 -43.07 21.61
C TRP A 39 -27.57 -41.60 21.89
N PHE A 40 -28.41 -41.37 22.90
CA PHE A 40 -28.82 -40.02 23.31
C PHE A 40 -27.64 -39.23 23.88
N ASP A 41 -26.81 -39.86 24.70
CA ASP A 41 -25.60 -39.23 25.24
C ASP A 41 -24.67 -38.79 24.11
N HIS A 42 -24.50 -39.62 23.07
CA HIS A 42 -23.73 -39.21 21.89
C HIS A 42 -24.34 -38.01 21.15
N VAL A 43 -25.66 -37.93 21.05
CA VAL A 43 -26.32 -36.79 20.39
C VAL A 43 -26.14 -35.53 21.24
N GLN A 44 -26.38 -35.64 22.54
CA GLN A 44 -26.25 -34.55 23.49
C GLN A 44 -24.81 -34.01 23.53
N GLU A 45 -23.82 -34.89 23.65
CA GLU A 45 -22.41 -34.49 23.77
C GLU A 45 -21.85 -33.90 22.46
N GLU A 46 -22.29 -34.39 21.29
CA GLU A 46 -21.87 -33.78 20.01
C GLU A 46 -22.36 -32.34 19.89
N ILE A 47 -23.60 -32.06 20.32
CA ILE A 47 -24.16 -30.70 20.32
C ILE A 47 -23.50 -29.85 21.42
N SER A 48 -23.36 -30.40 22.62
CA SER A 48 -22.76 -29.73 23.79
C SER A 48 -21.33 -29.31 23.51
N ARG A 49 -20.53 -30.17 22.89
CA ARG A 49 -19.14 -29.86 22.52
C ARG A 49 -19.03 -28.73 21.50
N VAL A 50 -19.99 -28.58 20.59
CA VAL A 50 -20.00 -27.42 19.67
C VAL A 50 -20.26 -26.12 20.44
N ILE A 51 -21.16 -26.16 21.43
CA ILE A 51 -21.47 -25.01 22.30
C ILE A 51 -20.25 -24.60 23.12
N GLU A 52 -19.61 -25.57 23.75
CA GLU A 52 -18.39 -25.40 24.54
C GLU A 52 -17.22 -24.90 23.70
N ALA A 53 -17.01 -25.48 22.50
CA ALA A 53 -15.98 -25.02 21.58
C ALA A 53 -16.22 -23.58 21.09
N GLY A 54 -17.48 -23.16 20.98
CA GLY A 54 -17.87 -21.78 20.69
C GLY A 54 -17.67 -20.80 21.85
N GLY A 55 -17.22 -21.28 23.02
CA GLY A 55 -16.99 -20.51 24.25
C GLY A 55 -18.21 -20.36 25.17
N GLY A 56 -19.32 -21.05 24.87
CA GLY A 56 -20.53 -21.05 25.69
C GLY A 56 -20.56 -22.21 26.71
N ALA A 57 -21.41 -22.08 27.72
CA ALA A 57 -21.77 -23.20 28.60
C ALA A 57 -23.15 -23.74 28.19
N VAL A 58 -23.36 -25.06 28.33
CA VAL A 58 -24.66 -25.68 28.04
C VAL A 58 -25.72 -25.15 29.00
N ASP A 59 -26.80 -24.61 28.45
CA ASP A 59 -27.92 -24.04 29.20
C ASP A 59 -29.24 -24.68 28.74
N GLY A 60 -29.85 -25.50 29.60
CA GLY A 60 -31.11 -26.18 29.30
C GLY A 60 -32.30 -25.25 29.07
N SER A 61 -32.18 -23.95 29.39
CA SER A 61 -33.19 -22.93 29.13
C SER A 61 -33.00 -22.19 27.79
N SER A 62 -31.86 -22.39 27.12
CA SER A 62 -31.52 -21.69 25.88
C SER A 62 -31.84 -22.51 24.63
N TYR A 63 -32.69 -21.95 23.76
CA TYR A 63 -33.01 -22.51 22.45
C TYR A 63 -32.10 -22.00 21.32
N THR A 64 -31.12 -21.14 21.63
CA THR A 64 -30.26 -20.48 20.63
C THR A 64 -28.76 -20.76 20.81
N GLN A 65 -28.36 -21.45 21.89
CA GLN A 65 -26.96 -21.72 22.22
C GLN A 65 -26.15 -22.37 21.07
N LEU A 66 -26.71 -23.34 20.34
CA LEU A 66 -26.02 -23.96 19.21
C LEU A 66 -25.81 -22.96 18.05
N LEU A 67 -26.81 -22.12 17.76
CA LEU A 67 -26.70 -21.07 16.74
C LEU A 67 -25.62 -20.05 17.12
N THR A 68 -25.64 -19.58 18.37
CA THR A 68 -24.64 -18.63 18.89
C THR A 68 -23.23 -19.21 18.82
N ALA A 69 -23.06 -20.48 19.18
CA ALA A 69 -21.77 -21.15 19.12
C ALA A 69 -21.24 -21.28 17.68
N ILE A 70 -22.09 -21.67 16.73
CA ILE A 70 -21.73 -21.74 15.30
C ILE A 70 -21.34 -20.34 14.78
N GLN A 71 -22.09 -19.30 15.13
CA GLN A 71 -21.75 -17.92 14.76
C GLN A 71 -20.39 -17.49 15.33
N SER A 72 -20.09 -17.86 16.58
CA SER A 72 -18.79 -17.60 17.23
C SER A 72 -17.63 -18.31 16.50
N LEU A 73 -17.79 -19.61 16.20
CA LEU A 73 -16.79 -20.41 15.50
C LEU A 73 -16.54 -19.92 14.06
N ILE A 74 -17.59 -19.51 13.35
CA ILE A 74 -17.43 -18.91 12.01
C ILE A 74 -16.79 -17.52 12.11
N GLY A 75 -17.17 -16.73 13.10
CA GLY A 75 -16.58 -15.41 13.35
C GLY A 75 -15.09 -15.48 13.67
N SER A 76 -14.64 -16.49 14.42
CA SER A 76 -13.23 -16.68 14.77
C SER A 76 -12.36 -17.06 13.57
N LEU A 77 -12.94 -17.72 12.56
CA LEU A 77 -12.29 -18.06 11.29
C LEU A 77 -12.39 -16.95 10.24
N SER A 78 -13.28 -15.97 10.45
CA SER A 78 -13.50 -14.89 9.50
C SER A 78 -12.32 -13.94 9.47
N ILE A 79 -11.91 -13.56 8.25
CA ILE A 79 -10.89 -12.52 8.09
C ILE A 79 -11.49 -11.22 8.63
N ARG A 80 -10.75 -10.54 9.51
CA ARG A 80 -11.15 -9.25 10.07
C ARG A 80 -11.11 -8.18 8.98
N GLN A 81 -12.27 -7.60 8.65
CA GLN A 81 -12.40 -6.58 7.61
C GLN A 81 -13.02 -5.31 8.16
N TYR A 82 -12.39 -4.17 7.90
CA TYR A 82 -12.84 -2.86 8.37
C TYR A 82 -12.91 -1.85 7.22
N SER A 83 -13.74 -0.83 7.39
CA SER A 83 -13.69 0.36 6.53
C SER A 83 -12.49 1.21 6.94
N ILE A 84 -11.85 1.89 5.99
CA ILE A 84 -10.75 2.83 6.24
C ILE A 84 -11.15 3.97 7.21
N THR A 85 -12.44 4.29 7.31
CA THR A 85 -12.96 5.32 8.24
C THR A 85 -13.41 4.76 9.59
N ALA A 86 -13.39 3.44 9.75
CA ALA A 86 -13.84 2.74 10.97
C ALA A 86 -12.82 1.67 11.39
N LEU A 87 -11.55 2.06 11.43
CA LEU A 87 -10.46 1.18 11.84
C LEU A 87 -10.52 0.95 13.37
N PRO A 88 -10.12 -0.24 13.86
CA PRO A 88 -10.03 -0.50 15.29
C PRO A 88 -9.04 0.44 15.98
N ALA A 89 -9.38 0.87 17.20
CA ALA A 89 -8.51 1.70 18.04
C ALA A 89 -7.50 0.90 18.88
N ALA A 90 -7.45 -0.42 18.72
CA ALA A 90 -6.54 -1.33 19.40
C ALA A 90 -6.03 -2.40 18.42
N ASP A 91 -4.88 -2.99 18.74
CA ASP A 91 -4.30 -4.07 17.93
C ASP A 91 -5.16 -5.33 18.03
N VAL A 92 -5.82 -5.67 16.92
CA VAL A 92 -6.57 -6.91 16.72
C VAL A 92 -5.84 -7.84 15.73
N GLY A 93 -4.54 -7.64 15.51
CA GLY A 93 -3.74 -8.33 14.50
C GLY A 93 -3.99 -7.81 13.08
N PRO A 94 -3.56 -8.52 12.03
CA PRO A 94 -3.76 -8.08 10.64
C PRO A 94 -5.25 -7.96 10.28
N ILE A 95 -5.58 -6.92 9.50
CA ILE A 95 -6.93 -6.65 9.02
C ILE A 95 -6.93 -6.42 7.51
N ILE A 96 -8.05 -6.70 6.85
CA ILE A 96 -8.30 -6.23 5.48
C ILE A 96 -9.03 -4.89 5.55
N VAL A 97 -8.58 -3.90 4.79
CA VAL A 97 -9.28 -2.62 4.61
C VAL A 97 -10.06 -2.65 3.30
N LYS A 98 -11.39 -2.57 3.40
CA LYS A 98 -12.34 -2.90 2.33
C LYS A 98 -12.18 -2.03 1.10
N GLU A 99 -12.00 -0.72 1.29
CA GLU A 99 -11.96 0.26 0.20
C GLU A 99 -10.70 0.15 -0.67
N VAL A 100 -9.65 -0.48 -0.14
CA VAL A 100 -8.32 -0.52 -0.77
C VAL A 100 -7.85 -1.94 -1.07
N CYS A 101 -8.63 -2.96 -0.66
CA CYS A 101 -8.31 -4.37 -0.84
C CYS A 101 -6.90 -4.76 -0.34
N GLU A 102 -6.49 -4.18 0.78
CA GLU A 102 -5.12 -4.31 1.31
C GLU A 102 -5.13 -4.86 2.73
N VAL A 103 -4.11 -5.65 3.06
CA VAL A 103 -3.88 -6.11 4.44
C VAL A 103 -3.07 -5.06 5.19
N TRP A 104 -3.68 -4.46 6.22
CA TRP A 104 -3.03 -3.51 7.09
C TRP A 104 -2.59 -4.19 8.39
N ARG A 105 -1.49 -3.72 8.96
CA ARG A 105 -0.95 -4.18 10.24
C ARG A 105 -0.95 -3.04 11.24
N TRP A 106 -1.03 -3.38 12.51
CA TRP A 106 -0.87 -2.41 13.59
C TRP A 106 0.54 -1.82 13.55
N SER A 107 0.64 -0.50 13.59
CA SER A 107 1.90 0.23 13.64
C SER A 107 1.99 0.98 14.96
N THR A 108 3.17 0.97 15.56
CA THR A 108 3.45 1.71 16.79
C THR A 108 4.83 2.34 16.66
N SER A 109 4.86 3.67 16.71
CA SER A 109 6.07 4.49 16.71
C SER A 109 5.90 5.62 17.71
N ALA A 110 6.95 6.46 17.88
CA ALA A 110 6.85 7.67 18.68
C ALA A 110 5.84 8.70 18.12
N TYR A 111 5.44 8.57 16.85
CA TYR A 111 4.64 9.57 16.14
C TYR A 111 3.25 9.08 15.71
N PHE A 112 3.02 7.77 15.71
CA PHE A 112 1.73 7.19 15.34
C PHE A 112 1.51 5.83 16.01
N THR A 113 0.29 5.59 16.49
CA THR A 113 -0.18 4.29 16.96
C THR A 113 -1.53 4.01 16.33
N GLY A 114 -1.63 2.93 15.55
CA GLY A 114 -2.85 2.56 14.85
C GLY A 114 -2.59 1.76 13.57
N TYR A 115 -3.66 1.46 12.84
CA TYR A 115 -3.57 0.85 11.51
C TYR A 115 -3.29 1.91 10.44
N ARG A 116 -2.35 1.62 9.54
CA ARG A 116 -2.11 2.39 8.30
C ARG A 116 -1.67 1.47 7.18
N SER A 117 -1.84 1.91 5.93
CA SER A 117 -1.37 1.17 4.76
C SER A 117 0.15 0.91 4.84
N PRO A 118 0.64 -0.27 4.45
CA PRO A 118 2.07 -0.50 4.25
C PRO A 118 2.66 0.37 3.12
N LEU A 119 1.82 1.00 2.30
CA LEU A 119 2.21 1.98 1.28
C LEU A 119 2.05 3.42 1.74
N CYS A 120 1.70 3.67 3.01
CA CYS A 120 1.46 5.00 3.54
C CYS A 120 2.61 5.97 3.19
N GLY A 121 2.26 7.12 2.61
CA GLY A 121 3.19 8.19 2.27
C GLY A 121 4.06 7.95 1.03
N ARG A 122 3.97 6.79 0.38
CA ARG A 122 4.67 6.52 -0.89
C ARG A 122 4.05 7.36 -2.01
N PRO A 123 4.84 8.09 -2.81
CA PRO A 123 4.33 8.74 -4.02
C PRO A 123 3.90 7.70 -5.05
N MET A 124 2.73 7.89 -5.63
CA MET A 124 2.11 7.01 -6.63
C MET A 124 1.68 7.81 -7.85
N ASP A 125 1.56 7.15 -9.01
CA ASP A 125 0.97 7.75 -10.21
C ASP A 125 -0.54 7.49 -10.18
N GLY A 126 -1.33 8.55 -10.02
CA GLY A 126 -2.79 8.46 -10.09
C GLY A 126 -3.27 8.34 -11.54
N HIS A 127 -4.38 7.64 -11.75
CA HIS A 127 -5.03 7.48 -13.06
C HIS A 127 -6.49 7.95 -13.06
N THR A 128 -6.94 8.59 -11.99
CA THR A 128 -8.31 9.07 -11.77
C THR A 128 -8.36 10.58 -11.67
N THR A 129 -9.51 11.18 -11.97
CA THR A 129 -9.71 12.63 -11.86
C THR A 129 -9.71 13.12 -10.40
N ALA A 130 -10.20 12.28 -9.48
CA ALA A 130 -10.16 12.51 -8.04
C ALA A 130 -9.39 11.38 -7.36
N PRO A 131 -8.65 11.66 -6.26
CA PRO A 131 -7.96 10.62 -5.51
C PRO A 131 -8.91 9.50 -5.06
N LEU A 132 -8.44 8.26 -5.14
CA LEU A 132 -9.12 7.11 -4.53
C LEU A 132 -9.12 7.22 -2.99
N ALA A 133 -9.86 6.35 -2.31
CA ALA A 133 -9.98 6.37 -0.85
C ALA A 133 -8.63 6.22 -0.11
N SER A 134 -7.65 5.55 -0.72
CA SER A 134 -6.26 5.41 -0.22
C SER A 134 -5.35 6.59 -0.56
N GLU A 135 -5.83 7.55 -1.34
CA GLU A 135 -4.97 8.55 -1.99
C GLU A 135 -5.28 9.96 -1.52
N ILE A 136 -4.26 10.80 -1.61
CA ILE A 136 -4.37 12.24 -1.40
C ILE A 136 -3.62 12.94 -2.52
N SER A 137 -4.19 14.04 -3.04
CA SER A 137 -3.52 14.88 -4.03
C SER A 137 -2.26 15.53 -3.44
N ALA A 138 -1.09 15.15 -3.94
CA ALA A 138 0.19 15.79 -3.64
C ALA A 138 0.38 17.08 -4.47
N VAL A 139 -0.51 18.05 -4.25
CA VAL A 139 -0.53 19.36 -4.95
C VAL A 139 -0.32 20.54 -3.99
N GLY A 140 0.29 20.27 -2.83
CA GLY A 140 0.56 21.29 -1.82
C GLY A 140 -0.64 21.66 -0.93
N GLY A 141 -1.69 20.84 -0.86
CA GLY A 141 -2.86 21.08 0.01
C GLY A 141 -2.56 20.92 1.50
N THR A 142 -3.45 21.39 2.37
CA THR A 142 -3.34 21.17 3.84
C THR A 142 -4.31 20.11 4.31
N LEU A 143 -3.92 19.34 5.33
CA LEU A 143 -4.68 18.26 5.95
C LEU A 143 -4.64 18.37 7.47
N SER A 144 -5.65 17.80 8.13
CA SER A 144 -5.68 17.68 9.60
C SER A 144 -4.69 16.62 10.09
N LYS A 145 -3.87 16.97 11.09
CA LYS A 145 -2.96 16.04 11.79
C LYS A 145 -3.72 14.91 12.51
N THR A 146 -4.95 15.16 12.97
CA THR A 146 -5.78 14.15 13.64
C THR A 146 -6.43 13.21 12.63
N ALA A 147 -7.07 13.75 11.59
CA ALA A 147 -7.76 12.92 10.59
C ALA A 147 -6.78 12.08 9.76
N TYR A 148 -5.56 12.59 9.54
CA TYR A 148 -4.51 11.92 8.77
C TYR A 148 -3.28 11.59 9.62
N ALA A 149 -3.50 11.17 10.87
CA ALA A 149 -2.44 10.87 11.83
C ALA A 149 -1.43 9.84 11.32
N GLY A 150 -1.87 8.83 10.57
CA GLY A 150 -0.97 7.82 9.99
C GLY A 150 0.03 8.39 8.97
N LEU A 151 -0.42 9.32 8.13
CA LEU A 151 0.41 10.00 7.14
C LEU A 151 1.32 11.04 7.80
N TRP A 152 0.82 11.77 8.79
CA TRP A 152 1.62 12.71 9.57
C TRP A 152 2.69 12.00 10.40
N GLY A 153 2.36 10.86 11.01
CA GLY A 153 3.32 9.98 11.66
C GLY A 153 4.40 9.50 10.70
N TYR A 154 4.00 9.02 9.52
CA TYR A 154 4.95 8.62 8.46
C TYR A 154 5.95 9.73 8.11
N ALA A 155 5.46 10.96 7.92
CA ALA A 155 6.30 12.10 7.58
C ALA A 155 7.37 12.36 8.66
N GLN A 156 6.97 12.34 9.94
CA GLN A 156 7.89 12.54 11.07
C GLN A 156 8.90 11.40 11.21
N GLU A 157 8.44 10.15 11.11
CA GLU A 157 9.27 8.95 11.21
C GLU A 157 10.38 8.91 10.16
N ASN A 158 10.13 9.46 8.98
CA ASN A 158 11.08 9.47 7.86
C ASN A 158 11.88 10.78 7.75
N GLY A 159 11.74 11.70 8.71
CA GLY A 159 12.45 12.99 8.66
C GLY A 159 12.05 13.87 7.46
N LEU A 160 10.82 13.73 6.97
CA LEU A 160 10.30 14.43 5.80
C LEU A 160 9.53 15.72 6.17
N VAL A 161 9.61 16.17 7.42
CA VAL A 161 8.90 17.35 7.91
C VAL A 161 9.78 18.58 7.80
N LEU A 162 9.24 19.62 7.16
CA LEU A 162 9.79 20.96 7.09
C LEU A 162 8.95 21.94 7.90
N THR A 163 9.54 23.08 8.27
CA THR A 163 8.78 24.21 8.80
C THR A 163 8.10 25.00 7.69
N GLN A 164 7.05 25.74 8.02
CA GLN A 164 6.36 26.63 7.08
C GLN A 164 7.31 27.62 6.37
N ALA A 165 8.38 28.07 7.03
CA ALA A 165 9.37 28.97 6.45
C ALA A 165 10.18 28.35 5.31
N ASN A 166 10.31 27.02 5.29
CA ASN A 166 11.09 26.29 4.29
C ASN A 166 10.23 25.78 3.11
N TRP A 167 8.92 26.05 3.10
CA TRP A 167 8.02 25.52 2.08
C TRP A 167 8.39 25.97 0.66
N THR A 168 8.44 27.28 0.41
CA THR A 168 8.53 27.84 -0.94
C THR A 168 9.77 27.38 -1.71
N THR A 169 10.91 27.24 -1.02
CA THR A 169 12.17 26.79 -1.62
C THR A 169 12.23 25.28 -1.87
N ASN A 170 11.29 24.52 -1.31
CA ASN A 170 11.23 23.06 -1.39
C ASN A 170 9.98 22.55 -2.13
N ILE A 171 9.25 23.42 -2.83
CA ILE A 171 8.19 23.00 -3.77
C ILE A 171 8.82 22.07 -4.82
N GLY A 172 8.14 20.97 -5.13
CA GLY A 172 8.71 19.88 -5.94
C GLY A 172 9.50 18.85 -5.12
N GLY A 173 9.70 19.07 -3.82
CA GLY A 173 10.23 18.08 -2.89
C GLY A 173 9.13 17.19 -2.29
N HIS A 174 9.48 15.96 -1.92
CA HIS A 174 8.58 15.05 -1.19
C HIS A 174 8.63 15.33 0.31
N TYR A 175 8.32 16.57 0.67
CA TYR A 175 8.31 17.04 2.04
C TYR A 175 6.91 17.44 2.49
N PHE A 176 6.63 17.15 3.74
CA PHE A 176 5.44 17.61 4.44
C PHE A 176 5.81 18.84 5.25
N VAL A 177 4.88 19.77 5.42
CA VAL A 177 5.16 21.02 6.13
C VAL A 177 4.33 21.09 7.39
N ASP A 178 4.97 21.28 8.53
CA ASP A 178 4.28 21.65 9.77
C ASP A 178 3.78 23.10 9.64
N VAL A 179 2.47 23.27 9.48
CA VAL A 179 1.83 24.58 9.29
C VAL A 179 1.50 25.18 10.65
N ASP A 180 0.80 24.42 11.49
CA ASP A 180 0.36 24.82 12.83
C ASP A 180 0.07 23.58 13.70
N ALA A 181 -0.46 23.79 14.91
CA ALA A 181 -0.77 22.70 15.84
C ALA A 181 -1.76 21.66 15.31
N ALA A 182 -2.67 22.03 14.39
CA ALA A 182 -3.75 21.19 13.91
C ALA A 182 -3.55 20.65 12.49
N THR A 183 -2.78 21.35 11.65
CA THR A 183 -2.67 21.05 10.22
C THR A 183 -1.24 20.90 9.74
N PHE A 184 -1.09 20.11 8.68
CA PHE A 184 0.16 19.97 7.93
C PHE A 184 -0.11 20.08 6.42
N ARG A 185 0.90 20.47 5.65
CA ARG A 185 0.84 20.51 4.19
C ARG A 185 1.41 19.23 3.59
N VAL A 186 0.77 18.71 2.57
CA VAL A 186 1.32 17.61 1.75
C VAL A 186 2.30 18.14 0.71
N PRO A 187 3.19 17.30 0.15
CA PRO A 187 4.06 17.66 -0.95
C PRO A 187 3.30 18.30 -2.13
N ASP A 188 3.99 19.15 -2.89
CA ASP A 188 3.55 19.58 -4.22
C ASP A 188 4.50 19.00 -5.25
N LEU A 189 4.05 17.92 -5.90
CA LEU A 189 4.84 17.14 -6.86
C LEU A 189 4.42 17.41 -8.31
N ARG A 190 3.71 18.52 -8.56
CA ARG A 190 3.35 18.90 -9.94
C ARG A 190 4.60 19.32 -10.71
N ASN A 191 4.68 18.93 -11.98
CA ASN A 191 5.74 19.31 -12.91
C ASN A 191 7.17 18.87 -12.50
N VAL A 192 7.28 17.83 -11.66
CA VAL A 192 8.57 17.24 -11.26
C VAL A 192 8.62 15.75 -11.58
N PHE A 193 9.77 15.28 -12.03
CA PHE A 193 10.04 13.87 -12.22
C PHE A 193 10.46 13.22 -10.91
N ARG A 194 10.34 11.89 -10.83
CA ARG A 194 10.95 11.12 -9.75
C ARG A 194 12.33 10.64 -10.20
N ARG A 195 13.31 10.71 -9.31
CA ARG A 195 14.64 10.15 -9.51
C ARG A 195 15.08 9.38 -8.29
N TYR A 196 15.85 8.32 -8.48
CA TYR A 196 16.47 7.62 -7.37
C TYR A 196 17.61 8.41 -6.72
N SER A 197 17.78 8.22 -5.41
CA SER A 197 18.87 8.78 -4.62
C SER A 197 20.22 8.26 -5.08
N GLY A 198 21.23 9.10 -4.91
CA GLY A 198 22.61 8.81 -5.29
C GLY A 198 23.47 10.06 -5.15
N THR A 199 24.73 9.94 -5.54
CA THR A 199 25.65 11.07 -5.59
C THR A 199 25.32 11.97 -6.77
N ASP A 200 25.13 13.25 -6.52
CA ASP A 200 24.93 14.27 -7.53
C ASP A 200 26.23 14.49 -8.31
N ALA A 201 26.15 14.44 -9.64
CA ALA A 201 27.35 14.49 -10.49
C ALA A 201 28.02 15.88 -10.48
N ASP A 202 27.29 16.94 -10.13
CA ASP A 202 27.79 18.33 -10.11
C ASP A 202 28.55 18.64 -8.82
N SER A 203 27.97 18.25 -7.69
CA SER A 203 28.47 18.57 -6.35
C SER A 203 29.26 17.43 -5.71
N LEU A 204 29.22 16.23 -6.29
CA LEU A 204 29.69 14.97 -5.69
C LEU A 204 29.10 14.72 -4.29
N ALA A 205 28.00 15.39 -3.96
CA ALA A 205 27.30 15.25 -2.69
C ALA A 205 26.17 14.22 -2.82
N ALA A 206 25.94 13.44 -1.76
CA ALA A 206 24.79 12.56 -1.68
C ALA A 206 23.49 13.38 -1.65
N ARG A 207 22.53 13.03 -2.51
CA ARG A 207 21.21 13.67 -2.53
C ARG A 207 20.37 13.21 -1.35
N VAL A 208 19.82 14.17 -0.62
CA VAL A 208 18.90 13.92 0.50
C VAL A 208 17.56 13.38 -0.02
N LEU A 209 16.98 12.39 0.66
CA LEU A 209 15.65 11.85 0.36
C LEU A 209 14.60 12.98 0.36
N GLY A 210 13.72 12.97 -0.64
CA GLY A 210 12.67 13.98 -0.80
C GLY A 210 13.15 15.31 -1.38
N SER A 211 14.45 15.54 -1.53
CA SER A 211 14.98 16.83 -2.03
C SER A 211 14.63 17.10 -3.49
N TYR A 212 14.34 18.37 -3.77
CA TYR A 212 14.15 18.92 -5.12
C TYR A 212 15.49 19.31 -5.76
N LYS A 213 15.64 19.05 -7.07
CA LYS A 213 16.69 19.66 -7.92
C LYS A 213 16.05 20.21 -9.19
N THR A 214 16.51 21.40 -9.60
CA THR A 214 16.12 22.02 -10.88
C THR A 214 16.66 21.23 -12.07
N ASP A 215 16.11 21.50 -13.26
CA ASP A 215 16.63 20.94 -14.49
C ASP A 215 18.06 21.43 -14.79
N THR A 216 18.85 20.56 -15.43
CA THR A 216 20.20 20.83 -15.88
C THR A 216 20.42 20.24 -17.27
N PHE A 217 21.35 20.81 -18.03
CA PHE A 217 21.83 20.25 -19.29
C PHE A 217 23.31 19.88 -19.18
N LYS A 218 23.74 18.83 -19.88
CA LYS A 218 25.13 18.38 -19.88
C LYS A 218 26.05 19.42 -20.52
N LEU A 219 27.20 19.63 -19.89
CA LEU A 219 28.22 20.56 -20.36
C LEU A 219 28.69 20.20 -21.76
N HIS A 220 28.51 21.13 -22.70
CA HIS A 220 29.01 21.02 -24.06
C HIS A 220 29.30 22.41 -24.64
N GLY A 221 30.04 22.43 -25.75
CA GLY A 221 30.33 23.63 -26.54
C GLY A 221 30.15 23.36 -28.03
N HIS A 222 30.06 24.42 -28.82
CA HIS A 222 29.85 24.37 -30.27
C HIS A 222 31.06 24.96 -31.01
N GLY A 223 31.46 24.34 -32.12
CA GLY A 223 32.41 24.94 -33.05
C GLY A 223 31.69 25.84 -34.06
N THR A 224 32.13 27.08 -34.24
CA THR A 224 31.58 27.97 -35.29
C THR A 224 32.25 27.63 -36.61
N GLY A 225 31.85 26.51 -37.23
CA GLY A 225 32.44 26.05 -38.48
C GLY A 225 32.16 27.03 -39.62
N TYR A 226 33.21 27.67 -40.15
CA TYR A 226 33.15 28.31 -41.46
C TYR A 226 34.25 27.71 -42.35
N ASN A 227 33.86 27.24 -43.53
CA ASN A 227 34.78 26.86 -44.59
C ASN A 227 35.35 28.13 -45.21
N VAL A 228 36.64 28.38 -45.01
CA VAL A 228 37.34 29.42 -45.78
C VAL A 228 37.53 28.89 -47.20
N ILE A 229 36.69 29.32 -48.13
CA ILE A 229 36.97 29.13 -49.56
C ILE A 229 38.07 30.15 -49.92
N SER A 230 39.31 29.69 -49.93
CA SER A 230 40.40 30.41 -50.58
C SER A 230 40.15 30.39 -52.10
N LEU A 231 39.59 31.48 -52.63
CA LEU A 231 39.55 31.71 -54.08
C LEU A 231 40.96 32.11 -54.54
N ASN A 232 41.82 31.13 -54.76
CA ASN A 232 43.13 31.39 -55.32
C ASN A 232 42.98 31.76 -56.81
N GLY A 233 43.18 33.04 -57.14
CA GLY A 233 43.33 33.49 -58.53
C GLY A 233 42.17 34.27 -59.18
N LEU A 234 41.12 34.68 -58.45
CA LEU A 234 40.02 35.42 -59.09
C LEU A 234 40.28 36.93 -59.25
N TYR A 235 41.26 37.50 -58.54
CA TYR A 235 41.62 38.91 -58.72
C TYR A 235 43.13 39.10 -58.83
N GLY A 236 43.54 39.84 -59.87
CA GLY A 236 44.95 40.15 -60.17
C GLY A 236 45.66 40.94 -59.07
N PRO A 237 46.98 41.15 -59.20
CA PRO A 237 47.91 41.56 -58.12
C PRO A 237 47.61 42.87 -57.36
N ASN A 238 46.52 43.59 -57.66
CA ASN A 238 46.15 44.85 -57.02
C ASN A 238 44.70 44.96 -56.51
N SER A 239 43.92 43.86 -56.44
CA SER A 239 42.58 43.92 -55.85
C SER A 239 42.61 43.53 -54.37
N GLY A 240 43.02 44.47 -53.53
CA GLY A 240 42.93 44.37 -52.09
C GLY A 240 41.47 44.41 -51.61
N GLY A 241 40.78 43.27 -51.71
CA GLY A 241 39.56 43.01 -50.96
C GLY A 241 39.91 42.26 -49.68
N THR A 242 40.29 42.98 -48.62
CA THR A 242 40.33 42.38 -47.28
C THR A 242 38.88 42.10 -46.88
N PHE A 243 38.40 40.88 -47.12
CA PHE A 243 37.25 40.41 -46.37
C PHE A 243 37.72 40.30 -44.92
N ALA A 244 37.07 41.02 -44.03
CA ALA A 244 37.25 40.86 -42.59
C ALA A 244 36.74 39.46 -42.20
N SER A 245 37.54 38.42 -42.43
CA SER A 245 37.45 37.20 -41.66
C SER A 245 38.13 37.48 -40.33
N SER A 246 37.44 37.22 -39.22
CA SER A 246 37.99 37.39 -37.88
C SER A 246 39.36 36.73 -37.80
N ALA A 247 40.37 37.42 -37.25
CA ALA A 247 41.76 36.95 -37.12
C ALA A 247 41.93 35.70 -36.22
N THR A 248 40.84 35.05 -35.82
CA THR A 248 40.77 33.78 -35.12
C THR A 248 39.83 32.82 -35.87
N PRO A 249 40.31 32.11 -36.90
CA PRO A 249 39.55 31.05 -37.56
C PRO A 249 39.38 29.87 -36.59
N GLY A 250 38.15 29.38 -36.37
CA GLY A 250 37.90 28.21 -35.53
C GLY A 250 37.62 28.48 -34.05
N THR A 251 36.95 29.59 -33.72
CA THR A 251 36.49 29.83 -32.34
C THR A 251 35.44 28.79 -31.93
N SER A 252 35.66 28.10 -30.81
CA SER A 252 34.63 27.32 -30.13
C SER A 252 33.92 28.19 -29.11
N THR A 253 32.64 27.94 -28.86
CA THR A 253 32.03 28.42 -27.62
C THR A 253 32.71 27.71 -26.46
N PHE A 254 32.85 28.38 -25.32
CA PHE A 254 33.21 27.68 -24.09
C PHE A 254 32.14 26.63 -23.74
N GLY A 255 32.54 25.61 -22.99
CA GLY A 255 31.61 24.64 -22.44
C GLY A 255 30.66 25.33 -21.44
N ALA A 256 29.36 25.16 -21.61
CA ALA A 256 28.35 25.59 -20.66
C ALA A 256 27.47 24.39 -20.29
N GLY A 257 27.05 24.33 -19.03
CA GLY A 257 26.18 23.27 -18.51
C GLY A 257 26.76 22.60 -17.26
N SER A 258 26.18 21.46 -16.94
CA SER A 258 26.42 20.68 -15.73
C SER A 258 27.01 19.31 -16.07
N ALA A 259 27.30 18.47 -15.09
CA ALA A 259 27.78 17.11 -15.26
C ALA A 259 26.74 16.16 -15.85
N GLU A 260 25.46 16.54 -15.98
CA GLU A 260 24.41 15.68 -16.55
C GLU A 260 23.26 16.47 -17.18
N THR A 261 22.54 15.84 -18.11
CA THR A 261 21.22 16.36 -18.51
C THR A 261 20.17 15.68 -17.64
N ALA A 262 19.39 16.47 -16.89
CA ALA A 262 18.33 15.96 -16.04
C ALA A 262 17.14 16.95 -16.01
N PRO A 263 15.88 16.48 -16.03
CA PRO A 263 14.74 17.35 -15.80
C PRO A 263 14.63 17.72 -14.30
N LYS A 264 13.71 18.63 -13.96
CA LYS A 264 13.35 18.91 -12.56
C LYS A 264 12.89 17.64 -11.87
N HIS A 265 13.42 17.33 -10.69
CA HIS A 265 13.11 16.06 -10.04
C HIS A 265 13.21 16.05 -8.52
N THR A 266 12.42 15.15 -7.93
CA THR A 266 12.41 14.77 -6.52
C THR A 266 13.18 13.47 -6.29
N VAL A 267 13.94 13.39 -5.20
CA VAL A 267 14.74 12.21 -4.86
C VAL A 267 13.95 11.18 -4.04
N PHE A 268 14.05 9.92 -4.43
CA PHE A 268 13.49 8.76 -3.71
C PHE A 268 14.52 7.65 -3.54
N ASN A 269 14.40 6.84 -2.49
CA ASN A 269 15.30 5.70 -2.34
C ASN A 269 15.00 4.62 -3.40
N PRO A 270 16.03 4.04 -4.04
CA PRO A 270 15.84 2.86 -4.87
C PRO A 270 15.53 1.66 -3.96
N VAL A 271 14.30 1.15 -4.05
CA VAL A 271 13.84 0.00 -3.26
C VAL A 271 13.12 -0.98 -4.17
N ILE A 272 13.31 -2.28 -3.91
CA ILE A 272 12.58 -3.36 -4.58
C ILE A 272 11.70 -4.05 -3.54
N HIS A 273 10.47 -4.39 -3.93
CA HIS A 273 9.57 -5.16 -3.08
C HIS A 273 10.02 -6.63 -3.06
N ILE A 274 9.89 -7.30 -1.91
CA ILE A 274 10.20 -8.71 -1.69
C ILE A 274 8.97 -9.46 -1.18
#